data_AF-A0A5C4NHG8-F1
#
_entry.id   AF-A0A5C4NHG8-F1
#
_cell.length_a   1.000
_cell.length_b   1.000
_cell.length_c   1.000
_cell.angle_alpha   90.00
_cell.angle_beta   90.00
_cell.angle_gamma   90.00
#
_symmetry.space_group_name_H-M   'P 1'
#
loop_
_entity.id
_entity.type
_entity.pdbx_description
1 polymer ?
#
loop_
_entity_poly.entity_id
_entity_poly.type
_entity_poly.pdbx_seq_one_letter_code
_entity_poly.pdbx_strand_id
1 'polypeptide(L)'
;MSSHQLTTPLQICENLLIDGKRYNIEHHILPSENAVADRLLLRGLELKDAYEELHEKLHKQSPALKVFLEVLLSTAAFWSPDKIVKARSARDELADVNQQIAGKAAELVDLLERRSDLHNTSGFSSNTHYHVCDVIEAASEDNYLFKSYIKERLDVLTGQFDLKYWPSLSQFLQVVASDAQHADMEATDPLTAAATEAARPSRADFFKALLAAIQENSADNHGLLPKGFKLTDNTLASLANCALDFGPDNLADSAYVKRFRQRERSGGK
;
A
#
# COMPACT_ATOMS: atom_id res chain seq x y z
N MET A 1 -19.33 -52.50 1.89
CA MET A 1 -18.17 -52.21 1.03
C MET A 1 -18.14 -50.70 0.82
N SER A 2 -17.30 -49.99 1.56
CA SER A 2 -17.23 -48.52 1.46
C SER A 2 -16.56 -48.14 0.14
N SER A 3 -17.30 -47.47 -0.73
CA SER A 3 -16.76 -46.78 -1.89
C SER A 3 -15.80 -45.70 -1.39
N HIS A 4 -14.49 -45.92 -1.51
CA HIS A 4 -13.53 -44.83 -1.45
C HIS A 4 -13.87 -43.86 -2.59
N GLN A 5 -14.52 -42.74 -2.27
CA GLN A 5 -14.64 -41.64 -3.21
C GLN A 5 -13.22 -41.18 -3.56
N LEU A 6 -12.83 -41.37 -4.82
CA LEU A 6 -11.58 -40.82 -5.35
C LEU A 6 -11.70 -39.30 -5.31
N THR A 7 -11.06 -38.67 -4.33
CA THR A 7 -11.00 -37.22 -4.23
C THR A 7 -10.19 -36.69 -5.42
N THR A 8 -10.83 -35.91 -6.27
CA THR A 8 -10.19 -35.32 -7.46
C THR A 8 -9.26 -34.15 -7.06
N PRO A 9 -8.24 -33.81 -7.86
CA PRO A 9 -7.41 -32.62 -7.64
C PRO A 9 -8.21 -31.33 -7.40
N LEU A 10 -9.30 -31.16 -8.16
CA LEU A 10 -10.27 -30.08 -7.99
C LEU A 10 -10.83 -30.06 -6.57
N GLN A 11 -11.41 -31.17 -6.12
CA GLN A 11 -11.99 -31.29 -4.77
C GLN A 11 -10.94 -31.08 -3.68
N ILE A 12 -9.70 -31.52 -3.88
CA ILE A 12 -8.61 -31.32 -2.90
C ILE A 12 -8.31 -29.81 -2.76
N CYS A 13 -8.17 -29.09 -3.87
CA CYS A 13 -7.90 -27.65 -3.84
C CYS A 13 -9.09 -26.87 -3.26
N GLU A 14 -10.32 -27.18 -3.68
CA GLU A 14 -11.53 -26.54 -3.16
C GLU A 14 -11.73 -26.80 -1.66
N ASN A 15 -11.47 -28.01 -1.18
CA ASN A 15 -11.53 -28.32 0.25
C ASN A 15 -10.53 -27.49 1.07
N LEU A 16 -9.30 -27.29 0.55
CA LEU A 16 -8.31 -26.41 1.20
C LEU A 16 -8.79 -24.95 1.27
N LEU A 17 -9.43 -24.46 0.21
CA LEU A 17 -10.03 -23.11 0.19
C LEU A 17 -11.20 -22.99 1.18
N ILE A 18 -12.06 -24.00 1.24
CA ILE A 18 -13.20 -24.07 2.17
C ILE A 18 -12.71 -24.10 3.62
N ASP A 19 -11.73 -24.95 3.93
CA ASP A 19 -11.16 -25.06 5.27
C ASP A 19 -10.46 -23.77 5.70
N GLY A 20 -9.68 -23.15 4.80
CA GLY A 20 -9.05 -21.86 5.04
C GLY A 20 -10.07 -20.73 5.29
N LYS A 21 -11.12 -20.68 4.47
CA LYS A 21 -12.21 -19.71 4.65
C LYS A 21 -12.95 -19.93 5.98
N ARG A 22 -13.23 -21.18 6.36
CA ARG A 22 -13.86 -21.50 7.65
C ARG A 22 -13.01 -20.97 8.81
N TYR A 23 -11.70 -21.24 8.78
CA TYR A 23 -10.76 -20.71 9.77
C TYR A 23 -10.81 -19.18 9.83
N ASN A 24 -10.72 -18.49 8.70
CA ASN A 24 -10.75 -17.03 8.65
C ASN A 24 -12.06 -16.45 9.21
N ILE A 25 -13.20 -17.07 8.93
CA ILE A 25 -14.51 -16.65 9.45
C ILE A 25 -14.60 -16.85 10.97
N GLU A 26 -14.19 -18.02 11.47
CA GLU A 26 -14.18 -18.35 12.91
C GLU A 26 -13.28 -17.40 13.71
N HIS A 27 -12.18 -16.96 13.11
CA HIS A 27 -11.20 -16.06 13.73
C HIS A 27 -11.43 -14.58 13.42
N HIS A 28 -12.43 -14.23 12.60
CA HIS A 28 -12.72 -12.85 12.17
C HIS A 28 -11.54 -12.14 11.49
N ILE A 29 -10.79 -12.85 10.66
CA ILE A 29 -9.61 -12.33 9.95
C ILE A 29 -9.76 -12.46 8.42
N LEU A 30 -8.91 -11.72 7.69
CA LEU A 30 -8.68 -11.86 6.25
C LEU A 30 -9.96 -11.91 5.36
N PRO A 31 -10.94 -11.01 5.55
CA PRO A 31 -12.18 -11.02 4.77
C PRO A 31 -11.95 -10.83 3.26
N SER A 32 -10.87 -10.15 2.87
CA SER A 32 -10.49 -10.00 1.47
C SER A 32 -9.96 -11.28 0.83
N GLU A 33 -9.26 -12.13 1.58
CA GLU A 33 -8.83 -13.45 1.07
C GLU A 33 -10.03 -14.39 0.92
N ASN A 34 -11.01 -14.31 1.83
CA ASN A 34 -12.26 -15.06 1.72
C ASN A 34 -13.03 -14.70 0.44
N ALA A 35 -13.07 -13.42 0.08
CA ALA A 35 -13.71 -12.97 -1.16
C ALA A 35 -13.02 -13.52 -2.43
N VAL A 36 -11.68 -13.65 -2.40
CA VAL A 36 -10.95 -14.30 -3.50
C VAL A 36 -11.23 -15.80 -3.52
N ALA A 37 -11.23 -16.47 -2.37
CA ALA A 37 -11.55 -17.89 -2.27
C ALA A 37 -12.95 -18.20 -2.82
N ASP A 38 -13.94 -17.35 -2.52
CA ASP A 38 -15.30 -17.48 -3.06
C ASP A 38 -15.35 -17.39 -4.59
N ARG A 39 -14.55 -16.50 -5.21
CA ARG A 39 -14.43 -16.43 -6.68
C ARG A 39 -13.81 -17.69 -7.26
N LEU A 40 -12.74 -18.20 -6.64
CA LEU A 40 -12.09 -19.43 -7.10
C LEU A 40 -13.04 -20.63 -7.00
N LEU A 41 -13.80 -20.75 -5.91
CA LEU A 41 -14.82 -21.79 -5.72
C LEU A 41 -15.96 -21.67 -6.75
N LEU A 42 -16.44 -20.44 -7.01
CA LEU A 42 -17.49 -20.20 -8.02
C LEU A 42 -17.04 -20.60 -9.44
N ARG A 43 -15.75 -20.40 -9.74
CA ARG A 43 -15.14 -20.64 -11.06
C ARG A 43 -14.32 -21.94 -11.12
N GLY A 44 -14.59 -22.90 -10.22
CA GLY A 44 -13.79 -24.13 -10.08
C GLY A 44 -13.64 -24.94 -11.38
N LEU A 45 -14.67 -24.93 -12.25
CA LEU A 45 -14.61 -25.60 -13.56
C LEU A 45 -13.52 -25.02 -14.49
N GLU A 46 -13.31 -23.71 -14.46
CA GLU A 46 -12.25 -23.03 -15.24
C GLU A 46 -10.84 -23.34 -14.69
N LEU A 47 -10.78 -23.77 -13.43
CA LEU A 47 -9.56 -24.07 -12.70
C LEU A 47 -9.19 -25.55 -12.71
N LYS A 48 -9.98 -26.42 -13.36
CA LYS A 48 -9.75 -27.87 -13.34
C LYS A 48 -8.31 -28.25 -13.73
N ASP A 49 -7.86 -27.83 -14.91
CA ASP A 49 -6.51 -28.14 -15.40
C ASP A 49 -5.42 -27.50 -14.54
N ALA A 50 -5.68 -26.29 -14.04
CA ALA A 50 -4.77 -25.57 -13.14
C ALA A 50 -4.59 -26.30 -11.80
N TYR A 51 -5.69 -26.81 -11.22
CA TYR A 51 -5.67 -27.60 -10.00
C TYR A 51 -5.09 -28.98 -10.21
N GLU A 52 -5.26 -29.59 -11.38
CA GLU A 52 -4.56 -30.83 -11.75
C GLU A 52 -3.04 -30.62 -11.76
N GLU A 53 -2.53 -29.56 -12.41
CA GLU A 53 -1.10 -29.24 -12.43
C GLU A 53 -0.56 -28.92 -11.02
N LEU A 54 -1.29 -28.11 -10.23
CA LEU A 54 -0.91 -27.78 -8.86
C LEU A 54 -0.84 -29.01 -7.99
N HIS A 55 -1.86 -29.87 -8.05
CA HIS A 55 -1.88 -31.11 -7.31
C HIS A 55 -0.72 -32.00 -7.74
N GLU A 56 -0.52 -32.26 -9.03
CA GLU A 56 0.59 -33.09 -9.55
C GLU A 56 1.94 -32.65 -8.99
N LYS A 57 2.19 -31.34 -8.94
CA LYS A 57 3.47 -30.77 -8.51
C LYS A 57 3.65 -30.63 -7.01
N LEU A 58 2.57 -30.45 -6.24
CA LEU A 58 2.65 -30.07 -4.83
C LEU A 58 2.10 -31.13 -3.84
N HIS A 59 1.28 -32.08 -4.29
CA HIS A 59 0.60 -33.03 -3.38
C HIS A 59 1.55 -33.89 -2.54
N LYS A 60 2.75 -34.21 -3.07
CA LYS A 60 3.72 -35.09 -2.39
C LYS A 60 4.39 -34.42 -1.19
N GLN A 61 4.36 -33.08 -1.14
CA GLN A 61 5.03 -32.31 -0.11
C GLN A 61 3.96 -31.56 0.68
N SER A 62 3.31 -32.24 1.63
CA SER A 62 2.46 -31.54 2.60
C SER A 62 3.35 -30.57 3.42
N PRO A 63 3.05 -29.26 3.54
CA PRO A 63 1.81 -28.55 3.20
C PRO A 63 1.88 -27.61 1.95
N ALA A 64 2.78 -27.87 0.99
CA ALA A 64 3.11 -26.96 -0.11
C ALA A 64 1.91 -26.51 -0.96
N LEU A 65 0.93 -27.39 -1.20
CA LEU A 65 -0.28 -27.04 -1.95
C LEU A 65 -1.12 -25.98 -1.20
N LYS A 66 -1.27 -26.13 0.11
CA LYS A 66 -1.98 -25.16 0.95
C LYS A 66 -1.26 -23.81 0.94
N VAL A 67 0.06 -23.82 1.13
CA VAL A 67 0.89 -22.61 1.11
C VAL A 67 0.79 -21.88 -0.22
N PHE A 68 0.78 -22.60 -1.35
CA PHE A 68 0.59 -21.98 -2.65
C PHE A 68 -0.77 -21.27 -2.75
N LEU A 69 -1.86 -21.91 -2.29
CA LEU A 69 -3.19 -21.33 -2.31
C LEU A 69 -3.25 -20.08 -1.41
N GLU A 70 -2.65 -20.13 -0.22
CA GLU A 70 -2.54 -18.96 0.68
C GLU A 70 -1.78 -17.81 0.00
N VAL A 71 -0.66 -18.08 -0.65
CA VAL A 71 0.10 -17.09 -1.43
C VAL A 71 -0.76 -16.48 -2.55
N LEU A 72 -1.52 -17.29 -3.29
CA LEU A 72 -2.40 -16.81 -4.35
C LEU A 72 -3.52 -15.92 -3.78
N LEU A 73 -4.20 -16.38 -2.72
CA LEU A 73 -5.27 -15.65 -2.07
C LEU A 73 -4.78 -14.30 -1.55
N SER A 74 -3.66 -14.31 -0.84
CA SER A 74 -3.05 -13.10 -0.29
C SER A 74 -2.69 -12.14 -1.42
N THR A 75 -1.91 -12.61 -2.42
CA THR A 75 -1.50 -11.79 -3.56
C THR A 75 -2.70 -11.16 -4.25
N ALA A 76 -3.77 -11.91 -4.55
CA ALA A 76 -4.95 -11.38 -5.23
C ALA A 76 -5.83 -10.47 -4.34
N ALA A 77 -5.94 -10.76 -3.04
CA ALA A 77 -6.73 -9.97 -2.11
C ALA A 77 -6.11 -8.58 -1.87
N PHE A 78 -4.79 -8.53 -1.91
CA PHE A 78 -3.99 -7.34 -1.77
C PHE A 78 -3.82 -6.62 -3.12
N TRP A 79 -3.72 -7.36 -4.22
CA TRP A 79 -3.67 -6.86 -5.59
C TRP A 79 -5.07 -6.78 -6.24
N SER A 80 -6.02 -6.10 -5.59
CA SER A 80 -7.32 -5.82 -6.25
C SER A 80 -7.23 -4.51 -7.04
N PRO A 81 -7.64 -4.45 -8.33
CA PRO A 81 -7.62 -3.23 -9.13
C PRO A 81 -8.26 -2.02 -8.42
N ASP A 82 -9.37 -2.23 -7.72
CA ASP A 82 -10.07 -1.16 -6.99
C ASP A 82 -9.24 -0.60 -5.82
N LYS A 83 -8.59 -1.46 -5.02
CA LYS A 83 -7.69 -0.99 -3.94
C LYS A 83 -6.48 -0.26 -4.52
N ILE A 84 -5.95 -0.72 -5.65
CA ILE A 84 -4.82 -0.06 -6.31
C ILE A 84 -5.24 1.32 -6.83
N VAL A 85 -6.41 1.44 -7.45
CA VAL A 85 -6.97 2.73 -7.88
C VAL A 85 -7.17 3.67 -6.69
N LYS A 86 -7.72 3.17 -5.57
CA LYS A 86 -7.89 3.95 -4.34
C LYS A 86 -6.55 4.42 -3.75
N ALA A 87 -5.57 3.53 -3.64
CA ALA A 87 -4.26 3.86 -3.10
C ALA A 87 -3.56 4.94 -3.95
N ARG A 88 -3.71 4.88 -5.28
CA ARG A 88 -3.20 5.92 -6.19
C ARG A 88 -3.94 7.23 -6.03
N SER A 89 -5.26 7.20 -5.97
CA SER A 89 -6.07 8.40 -5.73
C SER A 89 -5.67 9.08 -4.41
N ALA A 90 -5.44 8.31 -3.36
CA ALA A 90 -4.99 8.86 -2.07
C ALA A 90 -3.58 9.46 -2.15
N ARG A 91 -2.66 8.83 -2.89
CA ARG A 91 -1.31 9.37 -3.14
C ARG A 91 -1.39 10.69 -3.91
N ASP A 92 -2.17 10.71 -5.00
CA ASP A 92 -2.30 11.89 -5.85
C ASP A 92 -3.01 13.03 -5.10
N GLU A 93 -4.01 12.71 -4.25
CA GLU A 93 -4.65 13.66 -3.34
C GLU A 93 -3.68 14.22 -2.30
N LEU A 94 -2.84 13.39 -1.68
CA LEU A 94 -1.84 13.87 -0.72
C LEU A 94 -0.78 14.76 -1.39
N ALA A 95 -0.37 14.44 -2.62
CA ALA A 95 0.53 15.28 -3.40
C ALA A 95 -0.10 16.65 -3.72
N ASP A 96 -1.38 16.67 -4.11
CA ASP A 96 -2.13 17.90 -4.33
C ASP A 96 -2.27 18.72 -3.04
N VAL A 97 -2.57 18.07 -1.91
CA VAL A 97 -2.60 18.72 -0.59
C VAL A 97 -1.26 19.37 -0.24
N ASN A 98 -0.14 18.69 -0.46
CA ASN A 98 1.20 19.25 -0.24
C ASN A 98 1.48 20.45 -1.15
N GLN A 99 1.09 20.39 -2.42
CA GLN A 99 1.21 21.51 -3.35
C GLN A 99 0.36 22.71 -2.90
N GLN A 100 -0.86 22.46 -2.43
CA GLN A 100 -1.73 23.50 -1.89
C GLN A 100 -1.16 24.12 -0.61
N ILE A 101 -0.61 23.31 0.30
CA ILE A 101 0.08 23.80 1.51
C ILE A 101 1.24 24.71 1.11
N ALA A 102 2.11 24.26 0.20
CA ALA A 102 3.27 25.03 -0.27
C ALA A 102 2.85 26.40 -0.84
N GLY A 103 1.86 26.42 -1.75
CA GLY A 103 1.38 27.65 -2.36
C GLY A 103 0.76 28.61 -1.34
N LYS A 104 -0.15 28.11 -0.48
CA LYS A 104 -0.82 28.95 0.52
C LYS A 104 0.13 29.47 1.59
N ALA A 105 1.09 28.65 2.01
CA ALA A 105 2.11 29.07 2.96
C ALA A 105 2.99 30.16 2.37
N ALA A 106 3.43 30.04 1.10
CA ALA A 106 4.19 31.07 0.41
C ALA A 106 3.41 32.40 0.27
N GLU A 107 2.13 32.34 -0.11
CA GLU A 107 1.27 33.54 -0.13
C GLU A 107 1.17 34.20 1.26
N LEU A 108 1.06 33.40 2.32
CA LEU A 108 0.98 33.91 3.68
C LEU A 108 2.31 34.50 4.17
N VAL A 109 3.45 33.95 3.72
CA VAL A 109 4.78 34.54 3.96
C VAL A 109 4.82 35.97 3.45
N ASP A 110 4.45 36.21 2.18
CA ASP A 110 4.44 37.55 1.58
C ASP A 110 3.54 38.52 2.35
N LEU A 111 2.36 38.06 2.78
CA LEU A 111 1.43 38.85 3.58
C LEU A 111 1.98 39.18 4.97
N LEU A 112 2.68 38.25 5.63
CA LEU A 112 3.29 38.47 6.93
C LEU A 112 4.45 39.46 6.86
N GLU A 113 5.29 39.37 5.82
CA GLU A 113 6.36 40.34 5.57
C GLU A 113 5.78 41.73 5.30
N ARG A 114 4.76 41.81 4.44
CA ARG A 114 4.08 43.07 4.16
C ARG A 114 3.45 43.68 5.41
N ARG A 115 2.87 42.87 6.29
CA ARG A 115 2.32 43.33 7.57
C ARG A 115 3.42 43.88 8.48
N SER A 116 4.56 43.19 8.56
CA SER A 116 5.72 43.64 9.33
C SER A 116 6.24 45.00 8.84
N ASP A 117 6.35 45.18 7.53
CA ASP A 117 6.75 46.47 6.93
C ASP A 117 5.79 47.59 7.31
N LEU A 118 4.48 47.34 7.25
CA LEU A 118 3.46 48.34 7.60
C LEU A 118 3.52 48.68 9.09
N HIS A 119 3.71 47.70 9.99
CA HIS A 119 3.90 47.97 11.42
C HIS A 119 5.08 48.90 11.69
N ASN A 120 6.16 48.77 10.91
CA ASN A 120 7.38 49.55 11.08
C ASN A 120 7.35 50.93 10.41
N THR A 121 6.52 51.13 9.37
CA THR A 121 6.61 52.32 8.50
C THR A 121 5.34 53.15 8.42
N SER A 122 4.16 52.58 8.67
CA SER A 122 2.88 53.25 8.40
C SER A 122 2.35 54.11 9.56
N GLY A 123 2.96 54.00 10.74
CA GLY A 123 2.43 54.61 11.97
C GLY A 123 1.21 53.88 12.56
N PHE A 124 0.78 52.77 11.95
CA PHE A 124 -0.27 51.90 12.46
C PHE A 124 0.30 50.57 12.93
N SER A 125 -0.25 50.05 14.03
CA SER A 125 0.01 48.69 14.53
C SER A 125 -1.28 47.89 14.56
N SER A 126 -1.17 46.57 14.56
CA SER A 126 -2.30 45.65 14.79
C SER A 126 -2.01 44.73 15.96
N ASN A 127 -3.03 44.45 16.78
CA ASN A 127 -2.93 43.53 17.91
C ASN A 127 -2.97 42.08 17.45
N THR A 128 -1.87 41.62 16.85
CA THR A 128 -1.69 40.26 16.32
C THR A 128 -0.43 39.65 16.90
N HIS A 129 -0.35 38.32 16.98
CA HIS A 129 0.90 37.65 17.37
C HIS A 129 2.05 38.09 16.46
N TYR A 130 3.13 38.51 17.09
CA TYR A 130 4.35 38.94 16.44
C TYR A 130 5.46 37.89 16.60
N HIS A 131 5.49 37.19 17.74
CA HIS A 131 6.52 36.23 18.08
C HIS A 131 6.04 34.78 17.93
N VAL A 132 6.93 33.89 17.47
CA VAL A 132 6.60 32.47 17.27
C VAL A 132 6.24 31.77 18.59
N CYS A 133 6.86 32.13 19.72
CA CYS A 133 6.49 31.53 21.01
C CYS A 133 5.07 31.91 21.47
N ASP A 134 4.60 33.13 21.15
CA ASP A 134 3.22 33.53 21.47
C ASP A 134 2.22 32.67 20.69
N VAL A 135 2.56 32.33 19.44
CA VAL A 135 1.75 31.43 18.60
C VAL A 135 1.78 30.00 19.15
N ILE A 136 2.94 29.50 19.58
CA ILE A 136 3.08 28.17 20.20
C ILE A 136 2.23 28.08 21.47
N GLU A 137 2.31 29.10 22.34
CA GLU A 137 1.55 29.13 23.58
C GLU A 137 0.05 29.17 23.31
N ALA A 138 -0.41 30.06 22.41
CA ALA A 138 -1.81 30.17 22.04
C ALA A 138 -2.34 28.88 21.39
N ALA A 139 -1.59 28.27 20.48
CA ALA A 139 -1.96 26.99 19.86
C ALA A 139 -1.99 25.81 20.85
N SER A 140 -1.30 25.95 21.98
CA SER A 140 -1.21 24.92 23.02
C SER A 140 -2.14 25.18 24.20
N GLU A 141 -3.11 26.10 24.07
CA GLU A 141 -4.00 26.47 25.17
C GLU A 141 -4.71 25.25 25.76
N ASP A 142 -5.21 24.32 24.96
CA ASP A 142 -5.90 23.13 25.48
C ASP A 142 -4.97 21.94 25.80
N ASN A 143 -3.65 22.10 25.62
CA ASN A 143 -2.68 21.05 25.88
C ASN A 143 -2.19 21.08 27.34
N TYR A 144 -2.78 20.23 28.18
CA TYR A 144 -2.41 20.11 29.60
C TYR A 144 -0.92 19.80 29.81
N LEU A 145 -0.32 18.93 28.99
CA LEU A 145 1.10 18.58 29.13
C LEU A 145 2.00 19.78 28.82
N PHE A 146 1.65 20.56 27.80
CA PHE A 146 2.37 21.80 27.52
C PHE A 146 2.26 22.78 28.70
N LYS A 147 1.05 23.02 29.20
CA LYS A 147 0.79 23.93 30.33
C LYS A 147 1.54 23.53 31.60
N SER A 148 1.56 22.24 31.94
CA SER A 148 2.17 21.76 33.19
C SER A 148 3.69 21.61 33.14
N TYR A 149 4.27 21.31 31.97
CA TYR A 149 5.69 20.92 31.90
C TYR A 149 6.56 21.82 31.01
N ILE A 150 5.97 22.49 30.02
CA ILE A 150 6.73 23.20 28.97
C ILE A 150 6.57 24.72 29.09
N LYS A 151 5.36 25.21 29.36
CA LYS A 151 5.03 26.64 29.34
C LYS A 151 6.01 27.50 30.15
N GLU A 152 6.16 27.24 31.45
CA GLU A 152 7.03 28.05 32.31
C GLU A 152 8.48 28.10 31.82
N ARG A 153 8.99 27.00 31.27
CA ARG A 153 10.35 26.94 30.72
C ARG A 153 10.47 27.71 29.41
N LEU A 154 9.44 27.63 28.55
CA LEU A 154 9.39 28.38 27.31
C LEU A 154 9.29 29.89 27.57
N ASP A 155 8.51 30.30 28.58
CA ASP A 155 8.36 31.71 28.98
C ASP A 155 9.72 32.27 29.46
N VAL A 156 10.43 31.52 30.32
CA VAL A 156 11.77 31.91 30.79
C VAL A 156 12.76 32.01 29.62
N LEU A 157 12.75 31.04 28.71
CA LEU A 157 13.66 31.04 27.55
C LEU A 157 13.33 32.20 26.60
N THR A 158 12.05 32.47 26.37
CA THR A 158 11.57 33.58 25.53
C THR A 158 11.97 34.92 26.15
N GLY A 159 11.86 35.09 27.47
CA GLY A 159 12.27 36.31 28.16
C GLY A 159 13.79 36.50 28.26
N GLN A 160 14.59 35.43 28.13
CA GLN A 160 16.04 35.49 28.22
C GLN A 160 16.71 36.05 26.94
N PHE A 161 16.11 35.84 25.77
CA PHE A 161 16.67 36.21 24.49
C PHE A 161 15.74 37.17 23.74
N ASP A 162 16.30 38.25 23.18
CA ASP A 162 15.51 39.20 22.39
C ASP A 162 15.09 38.62 21.03
N LEU A 163 14.20 39.35 20.35
CA LEU A 163 13.52 38.89 19.13
C LEU A 163 14.47 38.47 17.99
N LYS A 164 15.72 38.96 17.96
CA LYS A 164 16.70 38.60 16.91
C LYS A 164 17.23 37.17 17.02
N TYR A 165 17.00 36.47 18.13
CA TYR A 165 17.41 35.08 18.32
C TYR A 165 16.34 34.06 17.87
N TRP A 166 15.14 34.54 17.55
CA TRP A 166 14.01 33.70 17.15
C TRP A 166 13.66 33.93 15.68
N PRO A 167 13.18 32.91 14.97
CA PRO A 167 12.67 33.11 13.63
C PRO A 167 11.43 33.99 13.67
N SER A 168 11.29 34.84 12.65
CA SER A 168 10.02 35.53 12.38
C SER A 168 8.93 34.53 11.96
N LEU A 169 7.66 34.94 12.07
CA LEU A 169 6.54 34.12 11.61
C LEU A 169 6.61 33.80 10.10
N SER A 170 7.08 34.74 9.28
CA SER A 170 7.28 34.51 7.85
C SER A 170 8.38 33.47 7.61
N GLN A 171 9.52 33.55 8.31
CA GLN A 171 10.56 32.53 8.23
C GLN A 171 10.08 31.15 8.70
N PHE A 172 9.27 31.09 9.75
CA PHE A 172 8.68 29.84 10.22
C PHE A 172 7.77 29.21 9.16
N LEU A 173 6.89 30.00 8.53
CA LEU A 173 6.02 29.52 7.46
C LEU A 173 6.76 29.19 6.16
N GLN A 174 7.86 29.89 5.87
CA GLN A 174 8.70 29.58 4.71
C GLN A 174 9.27 28.15 4.80
N VAL A 175 9.63 27.70 6.01
CA VAL A 175 10.06 26.31 6.24
C VAL A 175 8.91 25.34 5.96
N VAL A 176 7.69 25.63 6.44
CA VAL A 176 6.50 24.79 6.15
C VAL A 176 6.21 24.73 4.64
N ALA A 177 6.30 25.86 3.95
CA ALA A 177 6.12 25.92 2.50
C ALA A 177 7.14 25.04 1.77
N SER A 178 8.42 25.17 2.16
CA SER A 178 9.52 24.39 1.59
C SER A 178 9.40 22.90 1.90
N ASP A 179 9.02 22.53 3.11
CA ASP A 179 8.81 21.14 3.52
C ASP A 179 7.72 20.47 2.66
N ALA A 180 6.56 21.12 2.54
CA ALA A 180 5.47 20.62 1.71
C ALA A 180 5.83 20.57 0.22
N GLN A 181 6.60 21.54 -0.29
CA GLN A 181 7.05 21.56 -1.69
C GLN A 181 7.97 20.38 -2.04
N HIS A 182 8.77 19.92 -1.09
CA HIS A 182 9.75 18.86 -1.27
C HIS A 182 9.35 17.55 -0.57
N ALA A 183 8.08 17.41 -0.21
CA ALA A 183 7.59 16.22 0.48
C ALA A 183 7.66 15.00 -0.44
N ASP A 184 8.52 14.04 -0.07
CA ASP A 184 8.63 12.75 -0.76
C ASP A 184 7.47 11.83 -0.36
N MET A 185 6.88 11.21 -1.38
CA MET A 185 5.74 10.31 -1.21
C MET A 185 6.22 8.87 -1.08
N GLU A 186 6.26 8.37 0.15
CA GLU A 186 6.65 6.98 0.44
C GLU A 186 5.44 6.11 0.80
N ALA A 187 5.39 4.91 0.23
CA ALA A 187 4.41 3.91 0.62
C ALA A 187 4.81 3.27 1.95
N THR A 188 3.83 3.04 2.83
CA THR A 188 4.07 2.44 4.16
C THR A 188 4.37 0.94 4.12
N ASP A 189 4.16 0.28 2.98
CA ASP A 189 4.42 -1.15 2.79
C ASP A 189 4.85 -1.50 1.35
N PRO A 190 5.62 -2.59 1.16
CA PRO A 190 6.17 -2.97 -0.15
C PRO A 190 5.12 -3.28 -1.22
N LEU A 191 3.95 -3.77 -0.81
CA LEU A 191 2.88 -4.11 -1.73
C LEU A 191 2.23 -2.83 -2.28
N THR A 192 1.92 -1.86 -1.42
CA THR A 192 1.44 -0.53 -1.84
C THR A 192 2.47 0.16 -2.72
N ALA A 193 3.76 0.04 -2.42
CA ALA A 193 4.84 0.56 -3.28
C ALA A 193 4.77 -0.04 -4.70
N ALA A 194 4.80 -1.38 -4.80
CA ALA A 194 4.73 -2.08 -6.09
C ALA A 194 3.42 -1.78 -6.85
N ALA A 195 2.30 -1.63 -6.13
CA ALA A 195 1.00 -1.31 -6.70
C ALA A 195 0.91 0.12 -7.26
N THR A 196 1.68 1.06 -6.72
CA THR A 196 1.59 2.49 -7.07
C THR A 196 2.74 2.98 -7.95
N GLU A 197 3.79 2.17 -8.14
CA GLU A 197 4.98 2.48 -8.95
C GLU A 197 4.66 2.74 -10.44
N ALA A 198 3.78 1.93 -11.05
CA ALA A 198 3.43 2.07 -12.46
C ALA A 198 2.21 2.98 -12.71
N ALA A 199 2.24 3.80 -13.77
CA ALA A 199 1.17 4.74 -14.13
C ALA A 199 -0.22 4.09 -14.37
N ARG A 200 -0.30 2.78 -14.65
CA ARG A 200 -1.58 2.03 -14.78
C ARG A 200 -1.48 0.68 -14.07
N PRO A 201 -2.52 0.20 -13.35
CA PRO A 201 -2.51 -1.13 -12.79
C PRO A 201 -2.55 -2.10 -13.97
N SER A 202 -1.49 -2.87 -14.17
CA SER A 202 -1.46 -3.79 -15.29
C SER A 202 -1.60 -5.24 -14.81
N ARG A 203 -2.14 -6.09 -15.69
CA ARG A 203 -2.12 -7.54 -15.48
C ARG A 203 -0.70 -8.05 -15.25
N ALA A 204 0.31 -7.39 -15.85
CA ALA A 204 1.72 -7.74 -15.69
C ALA A 204 2.20 -7.55 -14.25
N ASP A 205 1.74 -6.50 -13.56
CA ASP A 205 2.16 -6.22 -12.19
C ASP A 205 1.62 -7.27 -11.21
N PHE A 206 0.39 -7.76 -11.41
CA PHE A 206 -0.12 -8.92 -10.66
C PHE A 206 0.76 -10.15 -10.86
N PHE A 207 1.11 -10.47 -12.12
CA PHE A 207 2.00 -11.61 -12.39
C PHE A 207 3.38 -11.41 -11.77
N LYS A 208 3.91 -10.18 -11.74
CA LYS A 208 5.17 -9.84 -11.07
C LYS A 208 5.08 -10.10 -9.57
N ALA A 209 4.03 -9.58 -8.91
CA ALA A 209 3.77 -9.80 -7.49
C ALA A 209 3.59 -11.28 -7.16
N LEU A 210 2.79 -12.01 -7.94
CA LEU A 210 2.55 -13.45 -7.74
C LEU A 210 3.82 -14.27 -7.91
N LEU A 211 4.63 -14.00 -8.93
CA LEU A 211 5.91 -14.70 -9.13
C LEU A 211 6.92 -14.39 -8.03
N ALA A 212 6.96 -13.14 -7.54
CA ALA A 212 7.81 -12.75 -6.42
C ALA A 212 7.38 -13.48 -5.13
N ALA A 213 6.08 -13.49 -4.83
CA ALA A 213 5.54 -14.18 -3.64
C ALA A 213 5.77 -15.70 -3.70
N ILE A 214 5.65 -16.32 -4.88
CA ILE A 214 6.02 -17.74 -5.08
C ILE A 214 7.52 -17.96 -4.82
N GLN A 215 8.38 -17.07 -5.31
CA GLN A 215 9.82 -17.18 -5.11
C GLN A 215 10.20 -17.01 -3.63
N GLU A 216 9.62 -16.05 -2.93
CA GLU A 216 9.80 -15.83 -1.50
C GLU A 216 9.37 -17.05 -0.67
N ASN A 217 8.30 -17.74 -1.08
CA ASN A 217 7.81 -18.95 -0.42
C ASN A 217 8.49 -20.24 -0.91
N SER A 218 9.54 -20.15 -1.74
CA SER A 218 10.29 -21.32 -2.21
C SER A 218 11.32 -21.82 -1.21
N ALA A 219 11.68 -23.10 -1.32
CA ALA A 219 12.70 -23.74 -0.49
C ALA A 219 14.08 -23.06 -0.58
N ASP A 220 14.37 -22.32 -1.67
CA ASP A 220 15.59 -21.50 -1.78
C ASP A 220 15.59 -20.29 -0.82
N ASN A 221 14.41 -19.86 -0.37
CA ASN A 221 14.19 -18.75 0.56
C ASN A 221 13.58 -19.24 1.89
N HIS A 222 13.89 -20.48 2.31
CA HIS A 222 13.37 -21.10 3.54
C HIS A 222 11.84 -21.29 3.59
N GLY A 223 11.16 -21.19 2.45
CA GLY A 223 9.73 -21.47 2.33
C GLY A 223 9.41 -22.94 2.09
N LEU A 224 8.11 -23.23 1.93
CA LEU A 224 7.57 -24.59 1.84
C LEU A 224 7.27 -25.05 0.40
N LEU A 225 7.43 -24.17 -0.59
CA LEU A 225 7.29 -24.54 -2.01
C LEU A 225 8.56 -25.24 -2.52
N PRO A 226 8.45 -26.26 -3.39
CA PRO A 226 9.62 -26.97 -3.91
C PRO A 226 10.62 -26.05 -4.62
N LYS A 227 11.91 -26.38 -4.52
CA LYS A 227 12.97 -25.68 -5.25
C LYS A 227 12.69 -25.71 -6.75
N GLY A 228 12.76 -24.54 -7.39
CA GLY A 228 12.52 -24.40 -8.84
C GLY A 228 11.05 -24.62 -9.25
N PHE A 229 10.11 -24.59 -8.31
CA PHE A 229 8.68 -24.70 -8.61
C PHE A 229 8.25 -23.65 -9.64
N LYS A 230 7.63 -24.11 -10.73
CA LYS A 230 7.15 -23.26 -11.82
C LYS A 230 5.87 -23.84 -12.39
N LEU A 231 4.90 -22.97 -12.62
CA LEU A 231 3.64 -23.29 -13.30
C LEU A 231 3.72 -22.99 -14.79
N THR A 232 2.90 -23.69 -15.58
CA THR A 232 2.72 -23.35 -16.99
C THR A 232 2.11 -21.95 -17.15
N ASP A 233 2.30 -21.37 -18.33
CA ASP A 233 1.71 -20.07 -18.68
C ASP A 233 0.18 -20.12 -18.66
N ASN A 234 -0.40 -21.27 -19.04
CA ASN A 234 -1.84 -21.50 -19.02
C ASN A 234 -2.40 -21.54 -17.59
N THR A 235 -1.75 -22.28 -16.69
CA THR A 235 -2.17 -22.36 -15.29
C THR A 235 -2.09 -21.01 -14.59
N LEU A 236 -1.01 -20.24 -14.82
CA LEU A 236 -0.94 -18.87 -14.31
C LEU A 236 -2.06 -17.98 -14.86
N ALA A 237 -2.38 -18.09 -16.15
CA ALA A 237 -3.46 -17.34 -16.77
C ALA A 237 -4.82 -17.66 -16.13
N SER A 238 -5.18 -18.95 -16.00
CA SER A 238 -6.43 -19.38 -15.38
C SER A 238 -6.55 -18.93 -13.93
N LEU A 239 -5.49 -19.09 -13.14
CA LEU A 239 -5.48 -18.67 -11.73
C LEU A 239 -5.65 -17.15 -11.61
N ALA A 240 -4.94 -16.36 -12.43
CA ALA A 240 -5.06 -14.90 -12.42
C ALA A 240 -6.46 -14.44 -12.84
N ASN A 241 -7.00 -14.99 -13.92
CA ASN A 241 -8.32 -14.64 -14.44
C ASN A 241 -9.42 -14.90 -13.40
N CYS A 242 -9.35 -16.04 -12.68
CA CYS A 242 -10.34 -16.38 -11.67
C CYS A 242 -10.14 -15.61 -10.36
N ALA A 243 -8.89 -15.44 -9.89
CA ALA A 243 -8.61 -14.75 -8.63
C ALA A 243 -8.95 -13.25 -8.69
N LEU A 244 -8.65 -12.60 -9.83
CA LEU A 244 -8.92 -11.18 -10.07
C LEU A 244 -10.29 -10.90 -10.70
N ASP A 245 -11.06 -11.95 -10.98
CA ASP A 245 -12.37 -11.88 -11.64
C ASP A 245 -12.37 -11.12 -12.97
N PHE A 246 -11.38 -11.41 -13.83
CA PHE A 246 -11.34 -10.80 -15.16
C PHE A 246 -12.51 -11.30 -16.01
N GLY A 247 -13.30 -10.35 -16.50
CA GLY A 247 -14.33 -10.57 -17.50
C GLY A 247 -13.74 -10.96 -18.87
N PRO A 248 -14.59 -11.43 -19.80
CA PRO A 248 -14.17 -12.02 -21.08
C PRO A 248 -13.28 -11.11 -21.93
N ASP A 249 -13.47 -9.79 -21.85
CA ASP A 249 -12.70 -8.80 -22.63
C ASP A 249 -11.29 -8.54 -22.05
N ASN A 250 -11.02 -8.96 -20.81
CA ASN A 250 -9.79 -8.66 -20.08
C ASN A 250 -8.96 -9.90 -19.71
N LEU A 251 -9.38 -11.10 -20.17
CA LEU A 251 -8.69 -12.36 -19.89
C LEU A 251 -7.21 -12.30 -20.32
N ALA A 252 -6.34 -12.74 -19.42
CA ALA A 252 -4.97 -13.11 -19.78
C ALA A 252 -5.01 -14.50 -20.43
N ASP A 253 -4.34 -14.65 -21.57
CA ASP A 253 -4.12 -15.94 -22.21
C ASP A 253 -2.68 -16.44 -21.96
N SER A 254 -2.43 -17.70 -22.30
CA SER A 254 -1.08 -18.28 -22.17
C SER A 254 -0.03 -17.50 -22.97
N ALA A 255 -0.40 -16.93 -24.12
CA ALA A 255 0.50 -16.12 -24.95
C ALA A 255 0.90 -14.80 -24.25
N TYR A 256 -0.03 -14.14 -23.56
CA TYR A 256 0.22 -12.96 -22.74
C TYR A 256 1.22 -13.28 -21.63
N VAL A 257 0.98 -14.34 -20.86
CA VAL A 257 1.86 -14.75 -19.75
C VAL A 257 3.26 -15.13 -20.25
N LYS A 258 3.35 -15.83 -21.40
CA LYS A 258 4.62 -16.16 -22.05
C LYS A 258 5.43 -14.92 -22.42
N ARG A 259 4.79 -13.94 -23.09
CA ARG A 259 5.43 -12.66 -23.45
C ARG A 259 5.86 -11.87 -22.23
N PHE A 260 5.05 -11.86 -21.17
CA PHE A 260 5.39 -11.26 -19.89
C PHE A 260 6.67 -11.89 -19.30
N ARG A 261 6.71 -13.21 -19.15
CA ARG A 261 7.89 -13.93 -18.64
C ARG A 261 9.15 -13.73 -19.47
N GLN A 262 9.03 -13.62 -20.80
CA GLN A 262 10.15 -13.30 -21.67
C GLN A 262 10.71 -11.90 -21.38
N ARG A 263 9.83 -10.90 -21.22
CA ARG A 263 10.25 -9.52 -20.88
C ARG A 263 10.95 -9.45 -19.52
N GLU A 264 10.41 -10.10 -18.49
CA GLU A 264 11.04 -10.12 -17.16
C GLU A 264 12.47 -10.71 -17.19
N ARG A 265 12.73 -11.74 -18.01
CA ARG A 265 14.08 -12.31 -18.19
C ARG A 265 15.02 -11.38 -18.94
N SER A 266 14.49 -10.58 -19.87
CA SER A 266 15.28 -9.65 -20.68
C SER A 266 15.55 -8.32 -19.99
N GLY A 267 14.63 -7.86 -19.13
CA GLY A 267 14.74 -6.60 -18.39
C GLY A 267 15.50 -6.69 -17.06
N GLY A 268 15.83 -7.89 -16.59
CA GLY A 268 16.69 -8.12 -15.42
C GLY A 268 18.20 -8.05 -15.72
N LYS A 269 18.61 -7.30 -16.76
CA LYS A 269 20.01 -7.03 -17.11
C LYS A 269 20.29 -5.54 -17.04
#